data_AF-A0A1J5DXE8-F1
#
_entry.id   AF-A0A1J5DXE8-F1
#
_cell.length_a   1.000
_cell.length_b   1.000
_cell.length_c   1.000
_cell.angle_alpha   90.00
_cell.angle_beta   90.00
_cell.angle_gamma   90.00
#
_symmetry.space_group_name_H-M   'P 1'
#
loop_
_entity.id
_entity.type
_entity.pdbx_description
1 polymer ?
#
loop_
_entity_poly.entity_id
_entity_poly.type
_entity_poly.pdbx_seq_one_letter_code
_entity_poly.pdbx_strand_id
1 'polypeptide(L)' 'MSLRLIAKDLYRLKKEVEALEQRLLSAHESQRPELEKRLAEALQKRDSLQAMLDGAKEPSAYRLPK' A
#
# COMPACT_ATOMS: atom_id res chain seq x y z
N MET A 1 -15.78 2.74 9.50
CA MET A 1 -15.67 2.89 8.03
C MET A 1 -16.57 1.86 7.37
N SER A 2 -17.38 2.23 6.38
CA SER A 2 -18.12 1.22 5.60
C SER A 2 -17.14 0.39 4.77
N LEU A 3 -17.34 -0.94 4.68
CA LEU A 3 -16.51 -1.86 3.89
C LEU A 3 -16.30 -1.39 2.43
N ARG A 4 -17.32 -0.73 1.87
CA ARG A 4 -17.30 -0.11 0.53
C ARG A 4 -16.27 1.02 0.38
N LEU A 5 -16.07 1.82 1.43
CA LEU A 5 -15.08 2.90 1.45
C LEU A 5 -13.67 2.32 1.52
N ILE A 6 -13.47 1.29 2.37
CA ILE A 6 -12.19 0.59 2.49
C ILE A 6 -11.79 -0.01 1.14
N ALA A 7 -12.70 -0.69 0.43
CA ALA A 7 -12.43 -1.23 -0.89
C ALA A 7 -12.05 -0.15 -1.93
N LYS A 8 -12.71 1.00 -1.89
CA LYS A 8 -12.40 2.14 -2.77
C LYS A 8 -11.03 2.74 -2.47
N ASP A 9 -10.68 2.87 -1.20
CA ASP A 9 -9.38 3.40 -0.78
C ASP A 9 -8.25 2.42 -1.08
N LEU A 10 -8.49 1.12 -0.95
CA LEU A 10 -7.55 0.07 -1.38
C LEU A 10 -7.27 0.14 -2.89
N TYR A 11 -8.31 0.35 -3.70
CA TYR A 11 -8.14 0.53 -5.14
C TYR A 11 -7.33 1.79 -5.47
N ARG A 12 -7.58 2.89 -4.75
CA ARG A 12 -6.82 4.14 -4.92
C ARG A 12 -5.34 3.97 -4.57
N LEU A 13 -5.05 3.33 -3.43
CA LEU A 13 -3.67 3.06 -3.01
C LEU A 13 -2.94 2.13 -3.96
N LYS A 14 -3.62 1.11 -4.52
CA LYS A 14 -3.03 0.26 -5.57
C LYS A 14 -2.64 1.08 -6.81
N LYS A 15 -3.53 1.95 -7.29
CA LYS A 15 -3.24 2.86 -8.40
C LYS A 15 -2.11 3.84 -8.11
N GLU A 16 -2.03 4.33 -6.87
CA GLU A 16 -0.97 5.25 -6.44
C GLU A 16 0.39 4.55 -6.40
N VAL A 17 0.45 3.32 -5.89
CA VAL A 17 1.64 2.46 -5.94
C VAL A 17 2.10 2.25 -7.39
N GLU A 18 1.19 1.84 -8.28
CA GLU A 18 1.52 1.66 -9.71
C GLU A 18 2.07 2.96 -10.35
N ALA A 19 1.46 4.11 -10.03
CA ALA A 19 1.92 5.39 -10.54
C ALA A 19 3.30 5.80 -9.99
N LEU A 20 3.58 5.50 -8.72
CA LEU A 20 4.87 5.76 -8.08
C LEU A 20 5.97 4.83 -8.62
N GLU A 21 5.65 3.56 -8.86
CA GLU A 21 6.56 2.59 -9.49
C GLU A 21 6.92 3.03 -10.91
N GLN A 22 5.93 3.41 -11.73
CA GLN A 22 6.16 3.91 -13.08
C GLN A 22 7.02 5.18 -13.07
N ARG A 23 6.78 6.09 -12.13
CA ARG A 23 7.60 7.29 -11.97
C ARG A 23 9.03 6.93 -11.57
N LEU A 24 9.22 5.99 -10.65
CA LEU A 24 10.54 5.51 -10.22
C LEU A 24 11.37 4.93 -11.36
N LEU A 25 10.75 4.23 -12.31
CA LEU A 25 11.44 3.70 -13.50
C LEU A 25 12.05 4.81 -14.37
N SER A 26 11.39 5.96 -14.43
CA SER A 26 11.81 7.13 -15.21
C SER A 26 12.51 8.23 -14.39
N ALA A 27 12.58 8.08 -13.07
CA ALA A 27 13.02 9.14 -12.17
C ALA A 27 14.55 9.26 -12.13
N HIS A 28 14.99 10.51 -12.00
CA HIS A 28 16.40 10.83 -11.76
C HIS A 28 16.82 10.38 -10.34
N GLU A 29 18.09 9.98 -10.15
CA GLU A 29 18.62 9.51 -8.86
C GLU A 29 18.34 10.47 -7.69
N SER A 30 18.32 11.77 -7.95
CA SER A 30 18.04 12.80 -6.94
C SER A 30 16.60 12.77 -6.42
N GLN A 31 15.64 12.27 -7.21
CA GLN A 31 14.21 12.20 -6.86
C GLN A 31 13.78 10.80 -6.41
N ARG A 32 14.60 9.80 -6.75
CA ARG A 32 14.44 8.40 -6.36
C ARG A 32 14.18 8.19 -4.86
N PRO A 33 14.96 8.74 -3.91
CA PRO A 33 14.74 8.48 -2.49
C PRO A 33 13.40 9.03 -1.97
N GLU A 34 12.96 10.18 -2.49
CA GLU A 34 11.65 10.77 -2.14
C GLU A 34 10.51 9.91 -2.69
N LEU A 35 10.64 9.42 -3.93
CA LEU A 35 9.64 8.54 -4.55
C LEU A 35 9.59 7.16 -3.88
N GLU A 36 10.72 6.59 -3.50
CA GLU A 36 10.81 5.34 -2.74
C GLU A 36 10.17 5.46 -1.37
N LYS A 37 10.40 6.59 -0.67
CA LYS A 37 9.75 6.87 0.60
C LYS A 37 8.22 6.93 0.46
N ARG A 38 7.72 7.65 -0.55
CA ARG A 38 6.28 7.73 -0.84
C ARG A 38 5.69 6.37 -1.22
N LEU A 39 6.44 5.57 -1.98
CA LEU A 39 6.06 4.21 -2.34
C LEU A 39 5.94 3.34 -1.07
N ALA A 40 6.92 3.38 -0.18
CA ALA A 40 6.90 2.63 1.07
C ALA A 40 5.70 3.02 1.96
N GLU A 41 5.39 4.31 2.07
CA GLU A 41 4.22 4.79 2.81
C GLU A 41 2.89 4.31 2.19
N ALA A 42 2.79 4.35 0.85
CA ALA A 42 1.61 3.88 0.13
C ALA A 42 1.42 2.35 0.28
N LEU A 43 2.50 1.58 0.22
CA LEU A 43 2.51 0.13 0.47
C LEU A 43 2.06 -0.19 1.90
N GLN A 44 2.61 0.49 2.91
CA GLN A 44 2.21 0.29 4.31
C GLN A 44 0.72 0.60 4.53
N LYS A 45 0.20 1.69 3.95
CA LYS A 45 -1.22 2.04 4.04
C LYS A 45 -2.10 0.99 3.37
N ARG A 46 -1.72 0.52 2.17
CA ARG A 46 -2.41 -0.56 1.46
C ARG A 46 -2.45 -1.81 2.32
N ASP A 47 -1.32 -2.22 2.86
CA ASP A 47 -1.19 -3.45 3.63
C ASP A 47 -1.97 -3.37 4.94
N SER A 48 -1.99 -2.22 5.60
CA SER A 48 -2.82 -1.98 6.78
C SER A 48 -4.32 -2.08 6.47
N LEU A 49 -4.78 -1.47 5.37
CA LEU A 49 -6.19 -1.57 4.96
C LEU A 49 -6.57 -2.97 4.49
N GLN A 50 -5.66 -3.67 3.82
CA GLN A 50 -5.83 -5.06 3.41
C GLN A 50 -5.92 -5.96 4.64
N ALA A 51 -5.02 -5.79 5.62
CA ALA A 51 -5.07 -6.51 6.90
C ALA A 51 -6.34 -6.21 7.71
N MET A 52 -6.88 -4.98 7.66
CA MET A 52 -8.17 -4.66 8.27
C MET A 52 -9.34 -5.37 7.58
N LEU A 53 -9.29 -5.50 6.25
CA LEU A 53 -10.29 -6.24 5.47
C LEU A 53 -10.22 -7.75 5.71
N ASP A 54 -9.00 -8.29 5.79
CA ASP A 54 -8.74 -9.71 5.99
C ASP A 54 -8.96 -10.12 7.45
N GLY A 55 -8.56 -9.29 8.43
CA GLY A 55 -8.84 -9.48 9.84
C GLY A 55 -10.32 -9.32 10.20
N ALA A 56 -11.08 -8.59 9.39
CA ALA A 56 -12.55 -8.60 9.45
C ALA A 56 -13.16 -9.87 8.83
N LYS A 57 -12.38 -10.67 8.09
CA LYS A 57 -12.80 -11.92 7.44
C LYS A 57 -12.35 -13.19 8.19
N GLU A 58 -11.25 -13.19 8.93
CA GLU A 58 -10.75 -14.37 9.66
C GLU A 58 -9.89 -13.97 10.88
N PRO A 59 -9.98 -14.69 12.03
CA PRO A 59 -9.09 -14.49 13.16
C PRO A 59 -7.66 -14.96 12.81
N SER A 60 -6.86 -14.00 12.32
CA SER A 60 -5.40 -13.89 12.37
C SER A 60 -4.62 -15.16 12.79
N ALA A 61 -4.27 -15.99 11.82
CA ALA A 61 -3.03 -16.74 11.86
C ALA A 61 -2.04 -16.05 10.91
N TYR A 62 -0.89 -15.65 11.44
CA TYR A 62 0.42 -15.43 10.79
C TYR A 62 1.15 -14.23 11.38
N ARG A 63 1.83 -14.51 12.49
CA ARG A 63 2.98 -13.73 12.96
C ARG A 63 4.18 -14.67 12.82
N LEU A 64 5.06 -14.42 11.86
CA LEU A 64 6.37 -15.06 11.77
C LEU A 64 7.42 -13.94 11.59
N PRO A 65 8.08 -13.50 12.68
CA PRO A 65 9.32 -12.75 12.56
C PRO A 65 10.47 -13.70 12.19
N LYS A 66 11.41 -13.18 11.41
CA LYS A 66 12.62 -13.86 10.91
C LYS A 66 13.71 -13.88 11.98
#